data_AF-A0A9D8EEV4-F1
#
_entry.id   AF-A0A9D8EEV4-F1
#
_cell.length_a   1.000
_cell.length_b   1.000
_cell.length_c   1.000
_cell.angle_alpha   90.00
_cell.angle_beta   90.00
_cell.angle_gamma   90.00
#
_symmetry.space_group_name_H-M   'P 1'
#
loop_
_entity.id
_entity.type
_entity.pdbx_description
1 polymer ?
#
loop_
_entity_poly.entity_id
_entity_poly.type
_entity_poly.pdbx_seq_one_letter_code
_entity_poly.pdbx_strand_id
1 'polypeptide(L)'
;MKNSIKIFRKEIKEIIKNRSIWLPILAVSLMFSVIFPAILVFSLDSIVKDPDTANFIAKIFQNVGNVELAMLDFMIKQFMIFLLLIPAMLPSLIAPAAIVLEKESNTLEPLLATPIRTGELLFGKTLTSMV
;
A
#
# COMPACT_ATOMS: atom_id res chain seq x y z
N MET A 1 -15.19 -15.91 -19.13
CA MET A 1 -15.00 -14.50 -18.71
C MET A 1 -16.21 -13.89 -18.00
N LYS A 2 -17.46 -14.09 -18.45
CA LYS A 2 -18.66 -13.49 -17.81
C LYS A 2 -18.80 -13.87 -16.33
N ASN A 3 -18.38 -15.06 -15.93
CA ASN A 3 -18.48 -15.54 -14.54
C ASN A 3 -17.39 -14.94 -13.64
N SER A 4 -16.15 -14.78 -14.13
CA SER A 4 -15.06 -14.12 -13.40
C SER A 4 -15.40 -12.69 -12.99
N ILE A 5 -16.02 -11.92 -13.90
CA ILE A 5 -16.44 -10.54 -13.61
C ILE A 5 -17.55 -10.50 -12.55
N LYS A 6 -18.43 -11.51 -12.50
CA LYS A 6 -19.46 -11.61 -11.47
C LYS A 6 -18.86 -11.88 -10.09
N ILE A 7 -17.85 -12.75 -10.00
CA ILE A 7 -17.12 -13.02 -8.76
C ILE A 7 -16.44 -11.75 -8.26
N PHE A 8 -15.66 -11.10 -9.13
CA PHE A 8 -14.99 -9.82 -8.84
C PHE A 8 -15.95 -8.76 -8.31
N ARG A 9 -17.09 -8.54 -9.00
CA ARG A 9 -18.10 -7.56 -8.57
C ARG A 9 -18.74 -7.92 -7.23
N LYS A 10 -18.92 -9.21 -6.94
CA LYS A 10 -19.46 -9.67 -5.65
C LYS A 10 -18.46 -9.37 -4.54
N GLU A 11 -17.20 -9.77 -4.70
CA GLU A 11 -16.14 -9.56 -3.71
C GLU A 11 -15.90 -8.07 -3.44
N ILE A 12 -15.76 -7.24 -4.48
CA ILE A 12 -15.63 -5.79 -4.32
C ILE A 12 -16.81 -5.18 -3.57
N LYS A 13 -18.04 -5.62 -3.87
CA LYS A 13 -19.23 -5.09 -3.19
C LYS A 13 -19.25 -5.47 -1.72
N GLU A 14 -18.76 -6.66 -1.37
CA GLU A 14 -18.65 -7.14 0.00
C GLU A 14 -17.57 -6.39 0.78
N ILE A 15 -16.42 -6.16 0.15
CA ILE A 15 -15.33 -5.34 0.68
C ILE A 15 -15.83 -3.91 0.93
N ILE A 16 -16.39 -3.24 -0.09
CA ILE A 16 -16.94 -1.87 -0.02
C ILE A 16 -18.00 -1.71 1.08
N LYS A 17 -18.86 -2.71 1.25
CA LYS A 17 -19.96 -2.63 2.23
C LYS A 17 -19.47 -2.86 3.67
N ASN A 18 -18.37 -3.57 3.88
CA ASN A 18 -17.90 -3.90 5.22
C ASN A 18 -17.10 -2.73 5.83
N ARG A 19 -17.74 -2.01 6.76
CA ARG A 19 -17.11 -0.90 7.51
C ARG A 19 -15.82 -1.33 8.22
N SER A 20 -15.73 -2.57 8.68
CA SER A 20 -14.54 -3.07 9.38
C SER A 20 -13.31 -3.21 8.48
N ILE A 21 -13.48 -3.21 7.15
CA ILE A 21 -12.37 -3.29 6.19
C ILE A 21 -11.93 -1.88 5.78
N TRP A 22 -12.85 -0.96 5.51
CA TRP A 22 -12.49 0.38 5.04
C TRP A 22 -11.96 1.29 6.13
N LEU A 23 -12.41 1.14 7.39
CA LEU A 23 -11.91 1.98 8.49
C LEU A 23 -10.39 1.82 8.70
N PRO A 24 -9.84 0.59 8.82
CA PRO A 24 -8.40 0.40 8.95
C PRO A 24 -7.62 0.87 7.71
N ILE A 25 -8.12 0.57 6.51
CA ILE A 25 -7.48 1.00 5.25
C ILE A 25 -7.35 2.51 5.22
N LEU A 26 -8.43 3.23 5.50
CA LEU A 26 -8.45 4.68 5.49
C LEU A 26 -7.61 5.26 6.63
N ALA A 27 -7.65 4.68 7.83
CA ALA A 27 -6.84 5.12 8.97
C ALA A 27 -5.33 5.00 8.66
N VAL A 28 -4.88 3.84 8.15
CA VAL A 28 -3.48 3.62 7.78
C VAL A 28 -3.06 4.57 6.65
N SER A 29 -3.88 4.72 5.60
CA SER A 29 -3.59 5.62 4.49
C SER A 29 -3.46 7.07 4.96
N LEU A 30 -4.32 7.52 5.87
CA LEU A 30 -4.31 8.88 6.40
C LEU A 30 -3.11 9.11 7.34
N MET A 31 -2.71 8.09 8.12
CA MET A 31 -1.48 8.14 8.92
C MET A 31 -0.23 8.33 8.05
N PHE A 32 -0.07 7.52 7.00
CA PHE A 32 1.11 7.62 6.14
C PHE A 32 1.08 8.87 5.25
N SER A 33 -0.09 9.30 4.77
CA SER A 33 -0.22 10.44 3.86
C SER A 33 -0.08 11.80 4.56
N VAL A 34 -0.57 11.94 5.80
CA VAL A 34 -0.62 13.25 6.48
C VAL A 34 0.25 13.29 7.72
N ILE A 35 0.09 12.30 8.62
CA ILE A 35 0.75 12.34 9.94
C ILE A 35 2.26 12.16 9.79
N PHE A 36 2.70 11.18 9.01
CA PHE A 36 4.12 10.91 8.81
C PHE A 36 4.90 12.09 8.20
N PRO A 37 4.51 12.69 7.06
CA PRO A 37 5.23 13.84 6.51
C PRO A 37 5.15 15.08 7.42
N ALA A 38 4.05 15.29 8.14
CA ALA A 38 3.96 16.37 9.11
C ALA A 38 5.03 16.21 10.22
N ILE A 39 5.18 15.01 10.79
CA ILE A 39 6.22 14.72 11.79
C ILE A 39 7.61 15.00 11.24
N LEU A 40 7.89 14.63 9.99
CA LEU A 40 9.19 14.89 9.36
C LEU A 40 9.48 16.39 9.27
N VAL A 41 8.53 17.19 8.80
CA VAL A 41 8.69 18.65 8.69
C VAL A 41 8.93 19.30 10.04
N PHE A 42 8.16 18.93 11.08
CA PHE A 42 8.37 19.49 12.41
C PHE A 42 9.68 19.04 13.07
N SER A 43 10.18 17.84 12.74
CA SER A 43 11.42 17.30 13.31
C SER A 43 12.68 17.89 12.66
N LEU A 44 12.62 18.23 11.37
CA LEU A 44 13.74 18.77 10.60
C LEU A 44 14.35 20.03 11.22
N ASP A 45 13.49 20.95 11.67
CA ASP A 45 13.90 22.23 12.26
C ASP A 45 14.71 22.04 13.56
N SER A 46 14.49 20.94 14.28
CA SER A 46 15.26 20.58 15.49
C SER A 46 16.59 19.92 15.18
N ILE A 47 16.68 19.21 14.05
CA ILE A 47 17.87 18.47 13.61
C ILE A 47 18.89 19.41 12.94
N VAL A 48 18.41 20.39 12.16
CA VAL A 48 19.27 21.31 11.39
C VAL A 48 19.84 22.44 12.26
N LYS A 49 19.31 22.67 13.47
CA LYS A 49 19.84 23.66 14.43
C LYS A 49 21.23 23.31 14.96
N ASP A 50 21.63 22.05 14.88
CA ASP A 50 22.96 21.61 15.29
C ASP A 50 23.99 21.88 14.17
N PRO A 51 24.98 22.77 14.39
CA PRO A 51 25.92 23.20 13.35
C PRO A 51 26.78 22.07 12.79
N ASP A 52 27.08 21.03 13.57
CA ASP A 52 27.85 19.86 13.11
C ASP A 52 27.04 19.02 12.10
N THR A 53 25.75 18.86 12.37
CA THR A 53 24.81 18.15 11.49
C THR A 53 24.57 18.92 10.19
N ALA A 54 24.41 20.25 10.26
CA ALA A 54 24.22 21.10 9.08
C ALA A 54 25.44 21.06 8.14
N ASN A 55 26.66 21.09 8.69
CA ASN A 55 27.90 21.01 7.91
C ASN A 55 28.07 19.64 7.22
N PHE A 56 27.66 18.55 7.89
CA PHE A 56 27.67 17.21 7.31
C PHE A 56 26.72 17.11 6.10
N ILE A 57 25.49 17.61 6.24
CA ILE A 57 24.49 17.60 5.16
C ILE A 57 24.95 18.47 3.99
N ALA A 58 25.49 19.67 4.25
CA ALA A 58 26.02 20.55 3.21
C ALA A 58 27.15 19.89 2.40
N LYS A 59 27.97 19.04 3.04
CA LYS A 59 29.03 18.28 2.37
C LYS A 59 28.49 17.12 1.51
N ILE A 60 27.39 16.50 1.91
CA ILE A 60 26.73 15.43 1.13
C ILE A 60 26.01 16.01 -0.09
N PHE A 61 25.29 17.12 0.07
CA PHE A 61 24.42 17.68 -0.96
C PHE A 61 25.06 18.75 -1.85
N GLN A 62 26.36 19.05 -1.68
CA GLN A 62 27.22 19.97 -2.47
C GLN A 62 26.48 20.97 -3.38
N ASN A 63 26.57 22.28 -3.08
CA ASN A 63 25.78 23.38 -3.70
C ASN A 63 24.31 23.43 -3.26
N VAL A 64 24.08 23.70 -1.98
CA VAL A 64 22.73 23.97 -1.48
C VAL A 64 22.70 25.29 -0.71
N GLY A 65 21.90 26.23 -1.21
CA GLY A 65 21.69 27.53 -0.56
C GLY A 65 20.91 27.42 0.75
N ASN A 66 20.06 26.39 0.89
CA ASN A 66 19.37 26.06 2.14
C ASN A 66 19.42 24.55 2.39
N VAL A 67 20.13 24.15 3.44
CA VAL A 67 20.37 22.76 3.84
C VAL A 67 19.06 22.06 4.23
N GLU A 68 18.12 22.80 4.84
CA GLU A 68 16.86 22.26 5.33
C GLU A 68 15.95 21.81 4.19
N LEU A 69 15.80 22.66 3.16
CA LEU A 69 14.99 22.36 1.98
C LEU A 69 15.55 21.18 1.18
N ALA A 70 16.88 21.06 1.10
CA ALA A 70 17.52 19.95 0.41
C ALA A 70 17.29 18.61 1.10
N MET A 71 17.40 18.60 2.44
CA MET A 71 17.13 17.41 3.24
C MET A 71 15.65 17.01 3.16
N LEU A 72 14.75 18.00 3.23
CA LEU A 72 13.31 17.78 3.09
C LEU A 72 12.97 17.19 1.72
N ASP A 73 13.49 17.76 0.63
CA ASP A 73 13.26 17.25 -0.74
C ASP A 73 13.77 15.81 -0.90
N PHE A 74 14.96 15.49 -0.38
CA PHE A 74 15.49 14.14 -0.39
C PHE A 74 14.59 13.16 0.39
N MET A 75 14.17 13.54 1.61
CA MET A 75 13.33 12.69 2.46
C MET A 75 11.96 12.44 1.85
N ILE A 76 11.32 13.46 1.26
CA ILE A 76 10.04 13.31 0.57
C ILE A 76 10.17 12.39 -0.65
N LYS A 77 11.21 12.57 -1.48
CA LYS A 77 11.45 11.73 -2.65
C LYS A 77 11.66 10.27 -2.27
N GLN A 78 12.46 10.02 -1.23
CA GLN A 78 12.68 8.67 -0.73
C GLN A 78 11.38 8.06 -0.19
N PHE A 79 10.58 8.84 0.54
CA PHE A 79 9.28 8.39 1.04
C PHE A 79 8.28 8.07 -0.07
N MET A 80 8.23 8.86 -1.15
CA MET A 80 7.40 8.55 -2.32
C MET A 80 7.71 7.20 -2.94
N ILE A 81 9.00 6.85 -3.05
CA ILE A 81 9.42 5.54 -3.58
C ILE A 81 8.89 4.41 -2.70
N PHE A 82 9.02 4.54 -1.37
CA PHE A 82 8.50 3.55 -0.42
C PHE A 82 6.97 3.48 -0.44
N LEU A 83 6.28 4.61 -0.56
CA LEU A 83 4.83 4.66 -0.67
C LEU A 83 4.34 3.93 -1.93
N LEU A 84 5.08 4.02 -3.03
CA LEU A 84 4.73 3.38 -4.30
C LEU A 84 5.07 1.87 -4.31
N LEU A 85 6.04 1.44 -3.51
CA LEU A 85 6.42 0.03 -3.35
C LEU A 85 5.28 -0.80 -2.72
N ILE A 86 4.60 -0.25 -1.71
CA ILE A 86 3.54 -0.94 -0.97
C ILE A 86 2.41 -1.45 -1.89
N PRO A 87 1.71 -0.60 -2.68
CA PRO A 87 0.64 -1.05 -3.57
C PRO A 87 1.15 -1.90 -4.73
N ALA A 88 2.44 -1.79 -5.10
CA ALA A 88 3.03 -2.66 -6.11
C ALA A 88 3.24 -4.11 -5.59
N MET A 89 3.58 -4.28 -4.32
CA MET A 89 3.86 -5.59 -3.73
C MET A 89 2.61 -6.30 -3.19
N LEU A 90 1.63 -5.57 -2.67
CA LEU A 90 0.45 -6.13 -2.00
C LEU A 90 -0.34 -7.13 -2.87
N PRO A 91 -0.68 -6.87 -4.15
CA PRO A 91 -1.42 -7.81 -4.98
C PRO A 91 -0.68 -9.14 -5.17
N SER A 92 0.66 -9.09 -5.29
CA SER A 92 1.50 -10.28 -5.46
C SER A 92 1.51 -11.17 -4.21
N LEU A 93 1.31 -10.59 -3.02
CA LEU A 93 1.26 -11.33 -1.76
C LEU A 93 -0.15 -11.84 -1.44
N ILE A 94 -1.17 -11.01 -1.69
CA ILE A 94 -2.56 -11.28 -1.30
C ILE A 94 -3.19 -12.33 -2.23
N ALA A 95 -2.91 -12.32 -3.54
CA ALA A 95 -3.57 -13.22 -4.49
C ALA A 95 -3.31 -14.71 -4.21
N PRO A 96 -2.06 -15.17 -3.97
CA PRO A 96 -1.80 -16.56 -3.57
C PRO A 96 -2.37 -16.88 -2.18
N ALA A 97 -2.23 -15.96 -1.22
CA ALA A 97 -2.71 -16.14 0.14
C ALA A 97 -4.23 -16.32 0.21
N ALA A 98 -5.00 -15.58 -0.61
CA ALA A 98 -6.44 -15.71 -0.70
C ALA A 98 -6.89 -17.11 -1.17
N ILE A 99 -6.13 -17.74 -2.06
CA ILE A 99 -6.42 -19.10 -2.55
C ILE A 99 -6.12 -20.13 -1.45
N VAL A 100 -5.00 -19.97 -0.75
CA VAL A 100 -4.63 -20.87 0.37
C VAL A 100 -5.64 -20.75 1.51
N LEU A 101 -6.06 -19.53 1.88
CA LEU A 101 -7.07 -19.31 2.92
C LEU A 101 -8.44 -19.90 2.57
N GLU A 102 -8.87 -19.81 1.30
CA GLU A 102 -10.11 -20.47 0.87
C GLU A 102 -10.03 -22.00 0.91
N LYS A 103 -8.83 -22.54 0.67
CA LYS A 103 -8.57 -23.97 0.81
C LYS A 103 -8.62 -24.41 2.27
N GLU A 104 -7.98 -23.66 3.17
CA GLU A 104 -7.99 -23.97 4.62
C GLU A 104 -9.38 -23.84 5.24
N SER A 105 -10.20 -22.91 4.74
CA SER A 105 -11.59 -22.72 5.20
C SER A 105 -12.59 -23.72 4.59
N ASN A 106 -12.14 -24.71 3.81
CA ASN A 106 -12.96 -25.69 3.08
C ASN A 106 -14.09 -25.06 2.23
N THR A 107 -13.93 -23.81 1.81
CA THR A 107 -14.94 -23.07 1.03
C THR A 107 -14.73 -23.19 -0.48
N LEU A 108 -13.63 -23.84 -0.92
CA LEU A 108 -13.38 -24.17 -2.32
C LEU A 108 -14.27 -25.29 -2.86
N GLU A 109 -14.64 -26.27 -2.04
CA GLU A 109 -15.44 -27.42 -2.48
C GLU A 109 -16.86 -27.01 -2.94
N PRO A 110 -17.59 -26.12 -2.22
CA PRO A 110 -18.87 -25.60 -2.69
C PRO A 110 -18.74 -24.67 -3.91
N LEU A 111 -17.61 -23.96 -4.05
CA LEU A 111 -17.40 -23.03 -5.17
C LEU A 111 -17.07 -23.78 -6.48
N LEU A 112 -16.34 -24.88 -6.40
CA LEU A 112 -16.08 -25.81 -7.52
C LEU A 112 -17.31 -26.65 -7.88
N ALA A 113 -18.27 -26.82 -6.97
CA ALA A 113 -19.54 -27.47 -7.24
C ALA A 113 -20.51 -26.60 -8.07
N THR A 114 -20.23 -25.29 -8.21
CA THR A 114 -20.94 -24.42 -9.16
C THR A 114 -20.35 -24.58 -10.57
N PRO A 115 -21.10 -24.31 -11.66
CA PRO A 115 -20.63 -24.48 -13.04
C PRO A 115 -19.62 -23.37 -13.44
N ILE A 116 -18.53 -23.22 -12.68
CA ILE A 116 -17.46 -22.23 -12.87
C ILE A 116 -16.15 -23.01 -13.06
N ARG A 117 -15.43 -22.71 -14.15
CA ARG A 117 -14.12 -23.33 -14.41
C ARG A 117 -13.06 -22.78 -13.45
N THR A 118 -12.13 -23.62 -13.00
CA THR A 118 -11.04 -23.25 -12.08
C THR A 118 -10.23 -22.04 -12.56
N GLY A 119 -9.98 -21.93 -13.88
CA GLY A 119 -9.29 -20.77 -14.47
C GLY A 119 -10.10 -19.47 -14.37
N GLU A 120 -11.44 -19.52 -14.44
CA GLU A 120 -12.28 -18.34 -14.28
C GLU A 120 -12.31 -17.82 -12.84
N LEU A 121 -12.19 -18.72 -11.85
CA LEU A 121 -12.07 -18.38 -10.44
C LEU A 121 -10.72 -17.72 -10.13
N LEU A 122 -9.62 -18.32 -10.60
CA LEU A 122 -8.26 -17.77 -10.48
C LEU A 122 -8.15 -16.37 -11.06
N PHE A 123 -8.70 -16.15 -12.26
CA PHE A 123 -8.74 -14.82 -12.88
C PHE A 123 -9.60 -13.82 -12.10
N GLY A 124 -10.73 -14.26 -11.53
CA GLY A 124 -11.58 -13.39 -10.72
C GLY A 124 -10.86 -12.88 -9.48
N LYS A 125 -10.18 -13.77 -8.75
CA LYS A 125 -9.48 -13.43 -7.50
C LYS A 125 -8.24 -12.57 -7.70
N THR A 126 -7.45 -12.88 -8.72
CA THR A 126 -6.27 -12.07 -9.06
C THR A 126 -6.68 -10.65 -9.41
N LEU A 127 -7.78 -10.46 -10.15
CA LEU A 127 -8.34 -9.13 -10.43
C LEU A 127 -8.81 -8.42 -9.15
N THR A 128 -9.45 -9.14 -8.21
CA THR A 128 -9.85 -8.54 -6.93
C THR A 128 -8.64 -8.08 -6.12
N SER A 129 -7.54 -8.84 -6.09
CA SER A 129 -6.34 -8.48 -5.33
C SER A 129 -5.55 -7.30 -5.90
N MET A 130 -5.81 -6.89 -7.15
CA MET A 130 -5.17 -5.71 -7.75
C MET A 130 -5.83 -4.38 -7.36
N VAL A 131 -7.01 -4.43 -6.75
CA VAL A 131 -7.81 -3.26 -6.35
C VAL A 131 -7.70 -3.06 -4.85
#